data_AF-A0A445AIG3-F1
#
_entry.id   AF-A0A445AIG3-F1
#
_cell.length_a   1.000
_cell.length_b   1.000
_cell.length_c   1.000
_cell.angle_alpha   90.00
_cell.angle_beta   90.00
_cell.angle_gamma   90.00
#
_symmetry.space_group_name_H-M   'P 1'
#
loop_
_entity.id
_entity.type
_entity.pdbx_description
1 polymer ?
#
loop_
_entity_poly.entity_id
_entity_poly.type
_entity_poly.pdbx_seq_one_letter_code
_entity_poly.pdbx_strand_id
1 'polypeptide(L)'
;MRINPTTSGPEISVLEKKKPGTYRPNNRSAFPPGKMPNIYNALVVKGRDIVGQQINVTCEVQQLLGNNRVRAVAMSATDGLMRGMEVIDTGAPLSVPVGGATLGRIFNVLGEPIDNLGPVDTRTTSPIHRSAPAFIQLDTKLSIFETGIKVRASRVYLTGGFKKPRELTWVTGVVLAVLTASFGVTGYSLPWDQIGYWAVKIVTGVPEAIPGIGSSVVELLRGSASVGQSTLTRFYSLHTFVLPLLTAVFMLMHFPMIRKQGISGPL
;
A
#
# COMPACT_ATOMS: atom_id res chain seq x y z
N MET A 1 -65.33 23.30 3.77
CA MET A 1 -64.79 24.40 4.59
C MET A 1 -63.64 25.03 3.82
N ARG A 2 -63.84 26.23 3.25
CA ARG A 2 -62.77 27.08 2.69
C ARG A 2 -62.06 27.78 3.85
N ILE A 3 -60.74 27.90 3.77
CA ILE A 3 -59.99 29.14 4.06
C ILE A 3 -58.63 29.05 3.36
N ASN A 4 -58.20 30.22 2.91
CA ASN A 4 -57.33 30.50 1.77
C ASN A 4 -55.92 30.99 2.25
N PRO A 5 -55.00 31.33 1.32
CA PRO A 5 -53.55 31.43 1.49
C PRO A 5 -53.05 32.85 1.81
N THR A 6 -51.79 32.95 2.27
CA THR A 6 -50.92 34.16 2.31
C THR A 6 -49.53 33.67 2.79
N THR A 7 -48.35 34.09 2.31
CA THR A 7 -47.94 35.36 1.71
C THR A 7 -46.54 35.21 1.08
N SER A 8 -46.34 36.00 0.04
CA SER A 8 -45.11 36.28 -0.72
C SER A 8 -44.03 37.08 0.04
N GLY A 9 -42.75 36.77 -0.22
CA GLY A 9 -41.60 37.70 -0.21
C GLY A 9 -40.49 37.47 0.86
N PRO A 10 -39.22 37.87 0.63
CA PRO A 10 -38.70 38.65 -0.49
C PRO A 10 -37.79 37.87 -1.45
N GLU A 11 -37.93 38.24 -2.71
CA GLU A 11 -37.02 38.05 -3.82
C GLU A 11 -35.68 38.74 -3.52
N ILE A 12 -34.55 38.04 -3.66
CA ILE A 12 -33.23 38.69 -3.73
C ILE A 12 -32.48 38.09 -4.92
N SER A 13 -32.66 38.76 -6.06
CA SER A 13 -31.80 38.69 -7.23
C SER A 13 -30.56 39.56 -7.01
N VAL A 14 -29.35 39.00 -6.95
CA VAL A 14 -28.12 39.78 -7.11
C VAL A 14 -27.04 39.00 -7.89
N LEU A 15 -26.90 39.44 -9.15
CA LEU A 15 -25.71 39.64 -9.99
C LEU A 15 -24.70 38.50 -10.23
N GLU A 16 -24.64 38.17 -11.52
CA GLU A 16 -23.67 37.42 -12.29
C GLU A 16 -22.23 37.99 -12.19
N LYS A 17 -21.25 37.10 -11.96
CA LYS A 17 -19.94 37.20 -12.62
C LYS A 17 -19.56 35.81 -13.15
N LYS A 18 -19.72 35.65 -14.47
CA LYS A 18 -19.27 34.49 -15.24
C LYS A 18 -17.76 34.27 -15.06
N LYS A 19 -17.40 33.09 -14.57
CA LYS A 19 -16.15 32.40 -14.90
C LYS A 19 -16.51 31.01 -15.45
N PRO A 20 -15.80 30.51 -16.47
CA PRO A 20 -16.06 29.18 -17.01
C PRO A 20 -15.78 28.11 -15.94
N GLY A 21 -16.73 27.21 -15.67
CA GLY A 21 -16.53 26.02 -14.82
C GLY A 21 -17.20 26.02 -13.44
N THR A 22 -17.83 27.11 -13.01
CA THR A 22 -18.55 27.19 -11.72
C THR A 22 -20.00 26.70 -11.84
N TYR A 23 -20.38 25.64 -11.11
CA TYR A 23 -21.77 25.19 -11.02
C TYR A 23 -22.29 25.35 -9.59
N ARG A 24 -23.23 26.29 -9.41
CA ARG A 24 -24.10 26.29 -8.24
C ARG A 24 -25.28 25.36 -8.53
N PRO A 25 -25.45 24.25 -7.81
CA PRO A 25 -26.59 23.39 -8.00
C PRO A 25 -27.86 24.13 -7.56
N ASN A 26 -28.68 24.53 -8.54
CA ASN A 26 -30.02 25.05 -8.30
C ASN A 26 -30.86 23.95 -7.63
N ASN A 27 -30.95 24.02 -6.31
CA ASN A 27 -31.85 23.28 -5.43
C ASN A 27 -31.86 21.74 -5.48
N ARG A 28 -31.09 21.09 -6.37
CA ARG A 28 -30.81 19.65 -6.39
C ARG A 28 -29.42 19.43 -6.97
N SER A 29 -28.67 18.51 -6.39
CA SER A 29 -27.30 18.10 -6.75
C SER A 29 -27.19 17.51 -8.17
N ALA A 30 -27.39 18.33 -9.20
CA ALA A 30 -27.41 17.92 -10.59
C ALA A 30 -26.56 18.87 -11.46
N PHE A 31 -25.75 18.29 -12.34
CA PHE A 31 -24.96 19.01 -13.34
C PHE A 31 -25.86 19.49 -14.50
N PRO A 32 -25.50 20.58 -15.21
CA PRO A 32 -26.21 20.97 -16.42
C PRO A 32 -26.15 19.88 -17.50
N PRO A 33 -27.19 19.76 -18.36
CA PRO A 33 -27.15 18.84 -19.50
C PRO A 33 -25.91 19.07 -20.37
N GLY A 34 -25.24 17.99 -20.76
CA GLY A 34 -24.03 18.03 -21.61
C GLY A 34 -22.73 18.37 -20.88
N LYS A 35 -22.76 18.61 -19.56
CA LYS A 35 -21.57 18.90 -18.75
C LYS A 35 -21.38 17.92 -17.60
N MET A 36 -21.70 16.66 -17.85
CA MET A 36 -21.54 15.59 -16.87
C MET A 36 -20.06 15.20 -16.78
N PRO A 37 -19.46 15.14 -15.58
CA PRO A 37 -18.08 14.71 -15.41
C PRO A 37 -17.93 13.21 -15.73
N ASN A 38 -16.73 12.80 -16.14
CA ASN A 38 -16.41 11.39 -16.35
C ASN A 38 -16.22 10.66 -15.01
N ILE A 39 -16.30 9.33 -15.04
CA ILE A 39 -15.87 8.50 -13.91
C ILE A 39 -14.37 8.75 -13.68
N TYR A 40 -13.99 8.83 -12.40
CA TYR A 40 -12.66 9.18 -11.90
C TYR A 40 -12.24 10.65 -12.02
N ASN A 41 -13.07 11.53 -12.60
CA ASN A 41 -12.79 12.96 -12.54
C ASN A 41 -12.79 13.47 -11.10
N ALA A 42 -11.87 14.38 -10.80
CA ALA A 42 -11.88 15.11 -9.54
C ALA A 42 -12.92 16.25 -9.59
N LEU A 43 -13.66 16.38 -8.50
CA LEU A 43 -14.62 17.45 -8.25
C LEU A 43 -14.16 18.24 -7.04
N VAL A 44 -14.22 19.56 -7.11
CA VAL A 44 -13.85 20.45 -6.01
C VAL A 44 -15.11 21.14 -5.51
N VAL A 45 -15.51 20.82 -4.29
CA VAL A 45 -16.64 21.46 -3.61
C VAL A 45 -16.14 22.68 -2.87
N LYS A 46 -16.60 23.87 -3.27
CA LYS A 46 -16.28 25.14 -2.62
C LYS A 46 -17.47 25.66 -1.83
N GLY A 47 -17.21 26.00 -0.57
CA GLY A 47 -18.23 26.51 0.33
C GLY A 47 -17.66 27.44 1.39
N ARG A 48 -18.55 27.96 2.23
CA ARG A 48 -18.21 28.59 3.50
C ARG A 48 -19.01 27.91 4.59
N ASP A 49 -18.38 27.64 5.71
CA ASP A 49 -19.05 27.10 6.89
C ASP A 49 -19.95 28.15 7.56
N ILE A 50 -20.76 27.74 8.54
CA ILE A 50 -21.55 28.63 9.41
C ILE A 50 -20.70 29.68 10.13
N VAL A 51 -19.41 29.40 10.36
CA VAL A 51 -18.43 30.33 10.96
C VAL A 51 -17.69 31.17 9.90
N GLY A 52 -18.04 31.03 8.63
CA GLY A 52 -17.45 31.79 7.52
C GLY A 52 -16.11 31.26 7.00
N GLN A 53 -15.60 30.15 7.55
CA GLN A 53 -14.36 29.52 7.10
C GLN A 53 -14.54 28.91 5.70
N GLN A 54 -13.54 29.06 4.83
CA GLN A 54 -13.58 28.52 3.48
C GLN A 54 -13.42 27.00 3.52
N ILE A 55 -14.42 26.29 2.99
CA ILE A 55 -14.38 24.83 2.83
C ILE A 55 -13.99 24.51 1.39
N ASN A 56 -12.96 23.69 1.23
CA ASN A 56 -12.50 23.18 -0.05
C ASN A 56 -12.32 21.66 0.07
N VAL A 57 -13.30 20.90 -0.41
CA VAL A 57 -13.27 19.43 -0.35
C VAL A 57 -13.13 18.88 -1.75
N THR A 58 -12.06 18.13 -1.98
CA THR A 58 -11.87 17.38 -3.22
C THR A 58 -12.61 16.04 -3.11
N CYS A 59 -13.39 15.74 -4.13
CA CYS A 59 -14.15 14.51 -4.28
C CYS A 59 -13.79 13.84 -5.61
N GLU A 60 -13.97 12.54 -5.72
CA GLU A 60 -13.75 11.78 -6.95
C GLU A 60 -15.05 11.11 -7.41
N VAL A 61 -15.41 11.28 -8.69
CA VAL A 61 -16.58 10.62 -9.26
C VAL A 61 -16.36 9.10 -9.33
N GLN A 62 -17.21 8.33 -8.67
CA GLN A 62 -17.18 6.87 -8.73
C GLN A 62 -18.24 6.29 -9.68
N GLN A 63 -19.36 6.98 -9.83
CA GLN A 63 -20.49 6.44 -10.60
C GLN A 63 -21.38 7.55 -11.16
N LEU A 64 -21.90 7.33 -12.36
CA LEU A 64 -22.96 8.15 -12.95
C LEU A 64 -24.32 7.55 -12.55
N LEU A 65 -25.16 8.33 -11.87
CA LEU A 65 -26.46 7.86 -11.34
C LEU A 65 -27.64 8.15 -12.29
N GLY A 66 -27.38 8.79 -13.44
CA GLY A 66 -28.42 9.34 -14.32
C GLY A 66 -29.04 10.63 -13.75
N ASN A 67 -29.99 11.21 -14.49
CA ASN A 67 -30.64 12.49 -14.13
C ASN A 67 -29.64 13.62 -13.81
N ASN A 68 -28.51 13.63 -14.52
CA ASN A 68 -27.38 14.53 -14.35
C ASN A 68 -26.77 14.51 -12.93
N ARG A 69 -26.87 13.39 -12.21
CA ARG A 69 -26.26 13.21 -10.89
C ARG A 69 -25.13 12.21 -10.95
N VAL A 70 -24.18 12.39 -10.03
CA VAL A 70 -23.06 11.48 -9.84
C VAL A 70 -22.95 11.09 -8.38
N ARG A 71 -22.37 9.91 -8.13
CA ARG A 71 -21.88 9.50 -6.83
C ARG A 71 -20.39 9.82 -6.80
N ALA A 72 -19.97 10.58 -5.80
CA ALA A 72 -18.57 10.91 -5.58
C ALA A 72 -18.14 10.55 -4.16
N VAL A 73 -16.85 10.24 -4.00
CA VAL A 73 -16.23 9.96 -2.70
C VAL A 73 -15.36 11.14 -2.32
N ALA A 74 -15.51 11.67 -1.11
CA ALA A 74 -14.69 12.77 -0.62
C ALA A 74 -13.30 12.24 -0.18
N MET A 75 -12.25 12.97 -0.51
CA MET A 75 -10.86 12.65 -0.15
C MET A 75 -10.46 13.27 1.21
N SER A 76 -11.38 13.97 1.87
CA SER A 76 -11.19 14.66 3.14
C SER A 76 -12.52 14.70 3.91
N ALA A 77 -12.48 15.19 5.15
CA ALA A 77 -13.67 15.33 5.98
C ALA A 77 -14.76 16.15 5.26
N THR A 78 -16.00 15.69 5.36
CA THR A 78 -17.17 16.32 4.73
C THR A 78 -17.93 17.24 5.68
N ASP A 79 -17.33 17.59 6.82
CA ASP A 79 -17.94 18.44 7.83
C ASP A 79 -18.22 19.84 7.27
N GLY A 80 -19.41 20.36 7.58
CA GLY A 80 -19.86 21.65 7.06
C GLY A 80 -20.33 21.63 5.60
N LEU A 81 -20.26 20.51 4.87
CA LEU A 81 -20.82 20.43 3.52
C LEU A 81 -22.35 20.49 3.55
N MET A 82 -22.91 21.43 2.80
CA MET A 82 -24.35 21.64 2.68
C MET A 82 -24.84 21.42 1.25
N ARG A 83 -26.11 21.06 1.12
CA ARG A 83 -26.77 21.01 -0.19
C ARG A 83 -26.78 22.41 -0.82
N GLY A 84 -26.53 22.48 -2.12
CA GLY A 84 -26.48 23.76 -2.84
C GLY A 84 -25.08 24.38 -2.94
N MET A 85 -24.06 23.79 -2.27
CA MET A 85 -22.67 24.23 -2.41
C MET A 85 -22.16 24.08 -3.84
N GLU A 86 -21.25 24.97 -4.23
CA GLU A 86 -20.68 25.01 -5.58
C GLU A 86 -19.77 23.80 -5.79
N VAL A 87 -19.96 23.11 -6.91
CA VAL A 87 -19.12 21.97 -7.31
C VAL A 87 -18.48 22.29 -8.65
N ILE A 88 -17.15 22.17 -8.70
CA ILE A 88 -16.34 22.45 -9.88
C ILE A 88 -15.76 21.13 -10.36
N ASP A 89 -16.03 20.76 -11.61
CA ASP A 89 -15.33 19.64 -12.26
C ASP A 89 -13.95 20.10 -12.74
N THR A 90 -12.90 19.37 -12.37
CA THR A 90 -11.54 19.65 -12.86
C THR A 90 -11.34 19.18 -14.29
N GLY A 91 -12.21 18.31 -14.81
CA GLY A 91 -12.14 17.73 -16.14
C GLY A 91 -11.15 16.58 -16.27
N ALA A 92 -10.39 16.26 -15.22
CA ALA A 92 -9.38 15.21 -15.22
C ALA A 92 -9.34 14.45 -13.88
N PRO A 93 -8.77 13.23 -13.86
CA PRO A 93 -8.53 12.53 -12.61
C PRO A 93 -7.61 13.28 -11.65
N LEU A 94 -7.75 12.98 -10.36
CA LEU A 94 -6.83 13.50 -9.34
C LEU A 94 -5.39 13.16 -9.72
N SER A 95 -4.53 14.17 -9.74
CA SER A 95 -3.13 14.05 -10.15
C SER A 95 -2.23 14.50 -9.02
N VAL A 96 -1.18 13.71 -8.77
CA VAL A 96 -0.24 13.92 -7.66
C VAL A 96 1.16 14.19 -8.21
N PRO A 97 2.02 14.94 -7.49
CA PRO A 97 3.39 15.18 -7.93
C PRO A 97 4.18 13.87 -7.98
N VAL A 98 5.08 13.75 -8.96
CA VAL A 98 5.94 12.58 -9.14
C VAL A 98 7.36 13.01 -9.55
N GLY A 99 8.34 12.12 -9.37
CA GLY A 99 9.73 12.33 -9.77
C GLY A 99 10.67 12.55 -8.58
N GLY A 100 11.89 13.02 -8.84
CA GLY A 100 12.92 13.16 -7.80
C GLY A 100 12.55 14.13 -6.67
N ALA A 101 11.70 15.13 -6.95
CA ALA A 101 11.27 16.12 -5.97
C ALA A 101 10.39 15.54 -4.84
N THR A 102 9.79 14.36 -5.04
CA THR A 102 8.97 13.69 -4.02
C THR A 102 9.79 12.79 -3.08
N LEU A 103 11.07 12.55 -3.40
CA LEU A 103 11.91 11.64 -2.62
C LEU A 103 12.18 12.21 -1.22
N GLY A 104 11.87 11.43 -0.18
CA GLY A 104 12.07 11.83 1.21
C GLY A 104 11.02 12.80 1.77
N ARG A 105 9.96 13.08 1.00
CA ARG A 105 8.83 13.94 1.43
C ARG A 105 7.63 13.08 1.83
N ILE A 106 6.75 13.63 2.68
CA ILE A 106 5.49 12.97 3.08
C ILE A 106 4.32 13.74 2.46
N PHE A 107 3.47 13.05 1.71
CA PHE A 107 2.31 13.63 1.03
C PHE A 107 1.00 13.02 1.52
N ASN A 108 -0.07 13.81 1.45
CA ASN A 108 -1.44 13.30 1.56
C ASN A 108 -1.93 12.72 0.22
N VAL A 109 -3.16 12.20 0.20
CA VAL A 109 -3.80 11.60 -0.98
C VAL A 109 -3.98 12.62 -2.12
N LEU A 110 -4.07 13.91 -1.80
CA LEU A 110 -4.19 15.00 -2.77
C LEU A 110 -2.83 15.41 -3.37
N GLY A 111 -1.72 14.85 -2.89
CA GLY A 111 -0.38 15.21 -3.33
C GLY A 111 0.18 16.46 -2.66
N GLU A 112 -0.41 16.90 -1.55
CA GLU A 112 0.07 18.06 -0.78
C GLU A 112 1.07 17.60 0.30
N PRO A 113 2.19 18.30 0.49
CA PRO A 113 3.19 17.94 1.50
C PRO A 113 2.65 18.20 2.92
N ILE A 114 2.79 17.22 3.81
CA ILE A 114 2.35 17.29 5.22
C ILE A 114 3.52 17.21 6.21
N ASP A 115 4.76 17.36 5.73
CA ASP A 115 6.00 17.22 6.48
C ASP A 115 6.56 18.53 7.06
N ASN A 116 5.86 19.66 6.88
CA ASN A 116 6.29 21.00 7.30
C ASN A 116 7.64 21.47 6.70
N LEU A 117 8.14 20.82 5.65
CA LEU A 117 9.41 21.17 4.98
C LEU A 117 9.23 22.17 3.83
N GLY A 118 8.09 22.88 3.78
CA GLY A 118 7.77 23.85 2.73
C GLY A 118 7.23 23.22 1.43
N PRO A 119 6.99 24.01 0.38
CA PRO A 119 6.43 23.53 -0.88
C PRO A 119 7.40 22.60 -1.64
N VAL A 120 6.84 21.72 -2.48
CA VAL A 120 7.58 20.82 -3.39
C VAL A 120 7.42 21.32 -4.82
N ASP A 121 8.39 21.04 -5.69
CA ASP A 121 8.21 21.25 -7.13
C ASP A 121 7.12 20.30 -7.67
N THR A 122 5.99 20.87 -8.08
CA THR A 122 4.83 20.14 -8.63
C THR A 122 4.73 20.23 -10.15
N ARG A 123 5.82 20.54 -10.87
CA ARG A 123 5.80 20.64 -12.35
C ARG A 123 5.40 19.34 -13.04
N THR A 124 5.84 18.20 -12.50
CA THR A 124 5.52 16.88 -13.05
C THR A 124 4.48 16.21 -12.17
N THR A 125 3.30 15.99 -12.72
CA THR A 125 2.20 15.28 -12.03
C THR A 125 1.79 14.05 -12.82
N SER A 126 1.21 13.07 -12.13
CA SER A 126 0.65 11.87 -12.75
C SER A 126 -0.73 11.57 -12.16
N PRO A 127 -1.70 11.14 -12.98
CA PRO A 127 -3.00 10.74 -12.49
C PRO A 127 -2.89 9.48 -11.62
N ILE A 128 -3.64 9.43 -10.52
CA ILE A 128 -3.69 8.24 -9.66
C ILE A 128 -4.35 7.04 -10.36
N HIS A 129 -5.22 7.33 -11.32
CA HIS A 129 -5.88 6.34 -12.15
C HIS A 129 -5.16 6.22 -13.48
N ARG A 130 -4.48 5.09 -13.68
CA ARG A 130 -3.83 4.71 -14.94
C ARG A 130 -4.15 3.26 -15.26
N SER A 131 -4.26 2.95 -16.53
CA SER A 131 -4.40 1.56 -16.97
C SER A 131 -3.19 0.73 -16.54
N ALA A 132 -3.44 -0.53 -16.20
CA ALA A 132 -2.37 -1.50 -16.02
C ALA A 132 -1.52 -1.59 -17.30
N PRO A 133 -0.21 -1.86 -17.18
CA PRO A 133 0.65 -2.10 -18.33
C PRO A 133 0.08 -3.21 -19.23
N ALA A 134 0.28 -3.10 -20.54
CA ALA A 134 -0.14 -4.15 -21.46
C ALA A 134 0.67 -5.43 -21.24
N PHE A 135 0.12 -6.60 -21.61
CA PHE A 135 0.79 -7.90 -21.44
C PHE A 135 2.20 -7.93 -22.08
N ILE A 136 2.37 -7.29 -23.25
CA ILE A 136 3.66 -7.17 -23.96
C ILE A 136 4.71 -6.33 -23.22
N GLN A 137 4.31 -5.58 -22.18
CA GLN A 137 5.19 -4.75 -21.36
C GLN A 137 5.56 -5.43 -20.03
N LEU A 138 5.02 -6.61 -19.74
CA LEU A 138 5.36 -7.35 -18.52
C LEU A 138 6.73 -8.01 -18.69
N ASP A 139 7.61 -7.82 -17.71
CA ASP A 139 8.92 -8.48 -17.68
C ASP A 139 8.75 -9.90 -17.13
N THR A 140 9.19 -10.91 -17.89
CA THR A 140 9.20 -12.32 -17.46
C THR A 140 10.54 -12.72 -16.83
N LYS A 141 11.48 -11.79 -16.69
CA LYS A 141 12.78 -12.06 -16.06
C LYS A 141 12.59 -12.20 -14.56
N LEU A 142 12.92 -13.38 -14.03
CA LEU A 142 13.16 -13.54 -12.60
C LEU A 142 14.36 -12.66 -12.21
N SER A 143 14.10 -11.59 -11.45
CA SER A 143 15.13 -10.85 -10.75
C SER A 143 15.26 -11.40 -9.33
N ILE A 144 16.48 -11.82 -8.96
CA ILE A 144 16.78 -12.28 -7.61
C ILE A 144 17.07 -11.04 -6.76
N PHE A 145 16.21 -10.76 -5.77
CA PHE A 145 16.46 -9.68 -4.82
C PHE A 145 17.46 -10.14 -3.76
N GLU A 146 18.75 -9.84 -3.96
CA GLU A 146 19.79 -10.19 -3.00
C GLU A 146 19.69 -9.32 -1.73
N THR A 147 19.17 -9.89 -0.64
CA THR A 147 18.91 -9.21 0.64
C THR A 147 20.18 -8.83 1.45
N GLY A 148 21.38 -8.96 0.87
CA GLY A 148 22.66 -8.64 1.52
C GLY A 148 23.05 -9.56 2.70
N ILE A 149 22.25 -10.56 3.04
CA ILE A 149 22.49 -11.49 4.15
C ILE A 149 23.73 -12.38 3.88
N LYS A 150 23.88 -12.86 2.63
CA LYS A 150 25.06 -13.63 2.21
C LYS A 150 26.35 -12.80 2.32
N VAL A 151 26.32 -11.55 1.86
CA VAL A 151 27.47 -10.63 1.94
C VAL A 151 27.86 -10.34 3.39
N ARG A 152 26.88 -10.13 4.28
CA ARG A 152 27.14 -9.97 5.71
C ARG A 152 27.78 -11.21 6.34
N ALA A 153 27.30 -12.41 6.01
CA ALA A 153 27.88 -13.66 6.50
C ALA A 153 29.34 -13.82 6.04
N SER A 154 29.63 -13.59 4.76
CA SER A 154 30.99 -13.63 4.21
C SER A 154 31.91 -12.60 4.86
N ARG A 155 31.43 -11.37 5.09
CA ARG A 155 32.19 -10.34 5.79
C ARG A 155 32.59 -10.79 7.20
N VAL A 156 31.65 -11.32 7.99
CA VAL A 156 31.95 -11.75 9.36
C VAL A 156 32.99 -12.88 9.39
N TYR A 157 32.92 -13.80 8.42
CA TYR A 157 33.91 -14.86 8.28
C TYR A 157 35.29 -14.31 7.92
N LEU A 158 35.37 -13.46 6.88
CA LEU A 158 36.64 -12.90 6.41
C LEU A 158 37.29 -11.93 7.40
N THR A 159 36.49 -11.18 8.18
CA THR A 159 37.01 -10.25 9.19
C THR A 159 37.25 -10.89 10.56
N GLY A 160 37.08 -12.22 10.69
CA GLY A 160 37.23 -12.92 11.98
C GLY A 160 36.27 -12.45 13.06
N GLY A 161 35.16 -11.80 12.69
CA GLY A 161 34.21 -11.16 13.60
C GLY A 161 33.42 -12.13 14.48
N PHE A 162 33.60 -13.44 14.28
CA PHE A 162 33.02 -14.53 15.07
C PHE A 162 33.89 -14.93 16.27
N LYS A 163 35.15 -14.48 16.35
CA LYS A 163 36.08 -14.83 17.45
C LYS A 163 35.60 -14.25 18.79
N LYS A 164 36.06 -14.84 19.90
CA LYS A 164 35.76 -14.39 21.28
C LYS A 164 35.91 -12.86 21.39
N PRO A 165 34.94 -12.13 22.00
CA PRO A 165 33.76 -12.61 22.73
C PRO A 165 32.46 -12.74 21.89
N ARG A 166 32.55 -12.80 20.55
CA ARG A 166 31.39 -12.64 19.63
C ARG A 166 30.79 -13.96 19.10
N GLU A 167 31.17 -15.08 19.69
CA GLU A 167 30.76 -16.43 19.27
C GLU A 167 29.23 -16.59 19.28
N LEU A 168 28.54 -16.06 20.31
CA LEU A 168 27.08 -16.11 20.41
C LEU A 168 26.39 -15.25 19.34
N THR A 169 26.99 -14.10 19.00
CA THR A 169 26.52 -13.23 17.91
C THR A 169 26.64 -13.96 16.56
N TRP A 170 27.70 -14.75 16.37
CA TRP A 170 27.84 -15.59 15.19
C TRP A 170 26.77 -16.69 15.11
N VAL A 171 26.56 -17.46 16.19
CA VAL A 171 25.55 -18.53 16.22
C VAL A 171 24.16 -17.98 15.93
N THR A 172 23.77 -16.88 16.57
CA THR A 172 22.48 -16.22 16.30
C THR A 172 22.38 -15.68 14.87
N GLY A 173 23.49 -15.22 14.28
CA GLY A 173 23.56 -14.83 12.88
C GLY A 173 23.35 -16.00 11.91
N VAL A 174 23.94 -17.17 12.19
CA VAL A 174 23.74 -18.40 11.39
C VAL A 174 22.28 -18.86 11.47
N VAL A 175 21.69 -18.84 12.67
CA VAL A 175 20.27 -19.17 12.85
C VAL A 175 19.36 -18.21 12.05
N LEU A 176 19.62 -16.90 12.12
CA LEU A 176 18.88 -15.91 11.32
C LEU A 176 19.04 -16.13 9.81
N ALA A 177 20.21 -16.57 9.35
CA ALA A 177 20.43 -16.92 7.95
C ALA A 177 19.59 -18.14 7.52
N VAL A 178 19.54 -19.19 8.34
CA VAL A 178 18.70 -20.37 8.10
C VAL A 178 17.21 -20.03 8.12
N LEU A 179 16.77 -19.19 9.07
CA LEU A 179 15.38 -18.70 9.12
C LEU A 179 15.02 -17.90 7.87
N THR A 180 15.92 -17.05 7.38
CA THR A 180 15.70 -16.27 6.15
C THR A 180 15.65 -17.17 4.90
N ALA A 181 16.51 -18.18 4.80
CA ALA A 181 16.43 -19.16 3.72
C ALA A 181 15.08 -19.93 3.77
N SER A 182 14.59 -20.23 4.97
CA SER A 182 13.31 -20.90 5.20
C SER A 182 12.12 -20.02 4.77
N PHE A 183 12.19 -18.70 4.96
CA PHE A 183 11.23 -17.75 4.38
C PHE A 183 11.21 -17.83 2.85
N GLY A 184 12.37 -17.93 2.21
CA GLY A 184 12.47 -18.09 0.76
C GLY A 184 11.74 -19.34 0.28
N VAL A 185 12.06 -20.51 0.86
CA VAL A 185 11.43 -21.79 0.49
C VAL A 185 9.92 -21.75 0.74
N THR A 186 9.48 -21.35 1.93
CA THR A 186 8.06 -21.38 2.29
C THR A 186 7.25 -20.36 1.49
N GLY A 187 7.78 -19.15 1.27
CA GLY A 187 7.11 -18.08 0.52
C GLY A 187 7.01 -18.38 -0.97
N TYR A 188 8.07 -18.95 -1.56
CA TYR A 188 8.10 -19.38 -2.96
C TYR A 188 7.01 -20.41 -3.29
N SER A 189 6.57 -21.15 -2.27
CA SER A 189 5.60 -22.23 -2.40
C SER A 189 4.14 -21.76 -2.34
N LEU A 190 3.87 -20.56 -1.82
CA LEU A 190 2.51 -20.08 -1.53
C LEU A 190 1.64 -19.77 -2.76
N PRO A 191 2.18 -19.26 -3.89
CA PRO A 191 1.39 -19.07 -5.10
C PRO A 191 0.82 -20.38 -5.68
N TRP A 192 1.39 -21.52 -5.28
CA TRP A 192 0.95 -22.86 -5.67
C TRP A 192 0.88 -23.08 -7.19
N ASP A 193 1.78 -22.44 -7.93
CA ASP A 193 2.01 -22.66 -9.35
C ASP A 193 2.83 -23.95 -9.58
N GLN A 194 3.06 -24.32 -10.85
CA GLN A 194 3.82 -25.53 -11.15
C GLN A 194 5.23 -25.48 -10.54
N ILE A 195 5.90 -24.32 -10.58
CA ILE A 195 7.28 -24.21 -10.11
C ILE A 195 7.33 -24.28 -8.57
N GLY A 196 6.43 -23.58 -7.89
CA GLY A 196 6.29 -23.65 -6.43
C GLY A 196 5.96 -25.06 -5.94
N TYR A 197 5.01 -25.76 -6.58
CA TYR A 197 4.65 -27.13 -6.22
C TYR A 197 5.82 -28.12 -6.35
N TRP A 198 6.55 -28.07 -7.48
CA TRP A 198 7.71 -28.93 -7.68
C TRP A 198 8.85 -28.59 -6.73
N ALA A 199 9.07 -27.32 -6.43
CA ALA A 199 10.07 -26.88 -5.45
C ALA A 199 9.77 -27.45 -4.05
N VAL A 200 8.52 -27.36 -3.58
CA VAL A 200 8.09 -27.98 -2.30
C VAL A 200 8.37 -29.47 -2.31
N LYS A 201 7.96 -30.18 -3.36
CA LYS A 201 8.10 -31.63 -3.46
C LYS A 201 9.55 -32.09 -3.36
N ILE A 202 10.46 -31.39 -4.03
CA ILE A 202 11.90 -31.67 -3.98
C ILE A 202 12.44 -31.37 -2.57
N VAL A 203 12.23 -30.15 -2.06
CA VAL A 203 12.83 -29.71 -0.78
C VAL A 203 12.34 -30.54 0.39
N THR A 204 11.04 -30.83 0.45
CA THR A 204 10.45 -31.65 1.52
C THR A 204 10.76 -33.13 1.39
N GLY A 205 11.31 -33.60 0.26
CA GLY A 205 11.72 -34.99 0.07
C GLY A 205 13.15 -35.26 0.56
N VAL A 206 14.00 -34.25 0.64
CA VAL A 206 15.40 -34.39 1.08
C VAL A 206 15.54 -35.08 2.44
N PRO A 207 14.73 -34.78 3.47
CA PRO A 207 14.87 -35.41 4.78
C PRO A 207 14.61 -36.92 4.79
N GLU A 208 13.95 -37.49 3.78
CA GLU A 208 13.69 -38.93 3.68
C GLU A 208 14.99 -39.76 3.64
N ALA A 209 16.09 -39.16 3.18
CA ALA A 209 17.42 -39.78 3.17
C ALA A 209 18.02 -39.95 4.58
N ILE A 210 17.45 -39.34 5.63
CA ILE A 210 17.96 -39.45 7.01
C ILE A 210 17.50 -40.79 7.61
N PRO A 211 18.43 -41.69 7.98
CA PRO A 211 18.06 -42.98 8.56
C PRO A 211 17.29 -42.81 9.88
N GLY A 212 16.27 -43.62 10.09
CA GLY A 212 15.48 -43.69 11.32
C GLY A 212 14.38 -42.64 11.45
N ILE A 213 14.69 -41.35 11.24
CA ILE A 213 13.73 -40.25 11.47
C ILE A 213 13.20 -39.58 10.19
N GLY A 214 13.76 -39.91 9.02
CA GLY A 214 13.51 -39.18 7.77
C GLY A 214 12.03 -39.12 7.38
N SER A 215 11.35 -40.26 7.38
CA SER A 215 9.92 -40.36 7.02
C SER A 215 9.03 -39.51 7.94
N SER A 216 9.28 -39.54 9.25
CA SER A 216 8.54 -38.74 10.22
C SER A 216 8.77 -37.24 10.04
N VAL A 217 9.98 -36.81 9.67
CA VAL A 217 10.29 -35.41 9.36
C VAL A 217 9.55 -34.95 8.11
N VAL A 218 9.53 -35.77 7.05
CA VAL A 218 8.79 -35.47 5.82
C VAL A 218 7.30 -35.33 6.10
N GLU A 219 6.71 -36.26 6.86
CA GLU A 219 5.31 -36.23 7.22
C GLU A 219 4.96 -35.03 8.11
N LEU A 220 5.85 -34.64 9.03
CA LEU A 220 5.69 -33.43 9.84
C LEU A 220 5.71 -32.16 8.99
N LEU A 221 6.62 -32.06 8.01
CA LEU A 221 6.73 -30.90 7.12
C LEU A 221 5.55 -30.79 6.16
N ARG A 222 5.13 -31.91 5.58
CA ARG A 222 4.05 -31.96 4.58
C ARG A 222 2.65 -32.03 5.19
N GLY A 223 2.53 -32.55 6.41
CA GLY A 223 1.25 -32.90 7.02
C GLY A 223 0.57 -34.13 6.44
N SER A 224 1.25 -34.84 5.53
CA SER A 224 0.79 -36.07 4.86
C SER A 224 1.97 -36.73 4.13
N ALA A 225 1.80 -38.00 3.71
CA ALA A 225 2.81 -38.73 2.93
C ALA A 225 3.15 -38.05 1.59
N SER A 226 2.15 -37.43 0.94
CA SER A 226 2.30 -36.69 -0.32
C SER A 226 2.16 -35.18 -0.11
N VAL A 227 2.67 -34.38 -1.06
CA VAL A 227 2.49 -32.93 -1.09
C VAL A 227 1.07 -32.61 -1.54
N GLY A 228 0.35 -31.80 -0.76
CA GLY A 228 -1.04 -31.45 -1.05
C GLY A 228 -1.51 -30.25 -0.23
N GLN A 229 -2.82 -30.14 -0.01
CA GLN A 229 -3.42 -29.00 0.71
C GLN A 229 -2.96 -28.86 2.17
N SER A 230 -2.75 -29.99 2.85
CA SER A 230 -2.12 -30.05 4.17
C SER A 230 -0.77 -29.35 4.20
N THR A 231 0.04 -29.56 3.16
CA THR A 231 1.37 -28.96 3.02
C THR A 231 1.28 -27.46 2.81
N LEU A 232 0.38 -27.00 1.93
CA LEU A 232 0.17 -25.58 1.67
C LEU A 232 -0.28 -24.85 2.95
N THR A 233 -1.22 -25.43 3.70
CA THR A 233 -1.72 -24.83 4.95
C THR A 233 -0.62 -24.74 6.01
N ARG A 234 0.22 -25.77 6.15
CA ARG A 234 1.39 -25.74 7.04
C ARG A 234 2.41 -24.70 6.61
N PHE A 235 2.73 -24.62 5.32
CA PHE A 235 3.67 -23.65 4.79
C PHE A 235 3.16 -22.21 4.96
N TYR A 236 1.87 -21.98 4.77
CA TYR A 236 1.23 -20.70 5.04
C TYR A 236 1.35 -20.31 6.53
N SER A 237 1.04 -21.22 7.45
CA SER A 237 1.17 -20.98 8.89
C SER A 237 2.63 -20.78 9.32
N LEU A 238 3.55 -21.58 8.79
CA LEU A 238 4.98 -21.41 9.01
C LEU A 238 5.46 -20.03 8.53
N HIS A 239 5.06 -19.62 7.33
CA HIS A 239 5.53 -18.38 6.71
C HIS A 239 4.96 -17.11 7.34
N THR A 240 3.67 -17.13 7.70
CA THR A 240 2.97 -15.93 8.17
C THR A 240 3.02 -15.76 9.69
N PHE A 241 3.25 -16.84 10.44
CA PHE A 241 3.22 -16.81 11.89
C PHE A 241 4.52 -17.28 12.54
N VAL A 242 4.94 -18.52 12.29
CA VAL A 242 6.06 -19.13 13.03
C VAL A 242 7.40 -18.50 12.68
N LEU A 243 7.72 -18.38 11.38
CA LEU A 243 8.99 -17.81 10.92
C LEU A 243 9.14 -16.33 11.30
N PRO A 244 8.12 -15.45 11.16
CA PRO A 244 8.19 -14.07 11.64
C PRO A 244 8.44 -13.98 13.15
N LEU A 245 7.73 -14.78 13.95
CA LEU A 245 7.89 -14.79 15.40
C LEU A 245 9.31 -15.22 15.80
N LEU A 246 9.80 -16.33 15.26
CA LEU A 246 11.16 -16.81 15.54
C LEU A 246 12.21 -15.79 15.12
N THR A 247 12.04 -15.19 13.93
CA THR A 247 12.98 -14.19 13.42
C THR A 247 13.01 -12.95 14.29
N ALA A 248 11.84 -12.47 14.76
CA ALA A 248 11.76 -11.35 15.69
C ALA A 248 12.49 -11.66 17.01
N VAL A 249 12.28 -12.85 17.59
CA VAL A 249 12.98 -13.27 18.82
C VAL A 249 14.50 -13.30 18.62
N PHE A 250 14.98 -13.90 17.53
CA PHE A 250 16.41 -13.96 17.27
C PHE A 250 17.01 -12.59 16.92
N MET A 251 16.28 -11.70 16.24
CA MET A 251 16.73 -10.32 16.02
C MET A 251 16.84 -9.53 17.34
N LEU A 252 15.85 -9.67 18.22
CA LEU A 252 15.86 -9.05 19.55
C LEU A 252 17.00 -9.57 20.44
N MET A 253 17.46 -10.82 20.23
CA MET A 253 18.66 -11.33 20.88
C MET A 253 19.94 -10.81 20.20
N HIS A 254 19.97 -10.78 18.88
CA HIS A 254 21.16 -10.47 18.07
C HIS A 254 21.61 -9.02 18.18
N PHE A 255 20.69 -8.04 18.09
CA PHE A 255 21.06 -6.62 18.09
C PHE A 255 21.65 -6.11 19.42
N PRO A 256 21.12 -6.46 20.60
CA PRO A 256 21.72 -6.06 21.87
C PRO A 256 23.14 -6.60 22.06
N MET A 257 23.44 -7.81 21.58
CA MET A 257 24.80 -8.36 21.65
C MET A 257 25.77 -7.57 20.80
N ILE A 258 25.39 -7.21 19.57
CA ILE A 258 26.20 -6.33 18.71
C ILE A 258 26.41 -4.97 19.39
N ARG A 259 25.36 -4.38 19.96
CA ARG A 259 25.45 -3.08 20.64
C ARG A 259 26.37 -3.13 21.86
N LYS A 260 26.31 -4.20 22.66
CA LYS A 260 27.17 -4.38 23.84
C LYS A 260 28.63 -4.64 23.48
N GLN A 261 28.88 -5.40 22.41
CA GLN A 261 30.23 -5.83 22.04
C GLN A 261 30.91 -4.88 21.05
N GLY A 262 30.19 -3.97 20.38
CA GLY A 262 30.73 -3.05 19.36
C GLY A 262 30.90 -3.72 17.98
N ILE A 263 31.55 -3.07 17.02
CA ILE A 263 31.92 -3.69 15.73
C ILE A 263 33.31 -4.33 15.86
N SER A 264 33.60 -5.39 15.10
CA SER A 264 34.96 -5.94 15.02
C SER A 264 35.94 -4.85 14.59
N GLY A 265 37.12 -4.79 15.25
CA GLY A 265 38.17 -3.84 14.90
C GLY A 265 38.67 -3.99 13.46
N PRO A 266 39.46 -3.02 12.96
CA PRO A 266 40.09 -3.14 11.64
C PRO A 266 40.97 -4.39 11.57
N LEU A 267 41.11 -4.91 10.35
CA LEU A 267 41.98 -6.05 10.01
C LEU A 267 43.45 -5.71 10.25
#